data_AF-A0A6P0TSY3-F1
#
_entry.id   AF-A0A6P0TSY3-F1
#
_cell.length_a   1.000
_cell.length_b   1.000
_cell.length_c   1.000
_cell.angle_alpha   90.00
_cell.angle_beta   90.00
_cell.angle_gamma   90.00
#
_symmetry.space_group_name_H-M   'P 1'
#
loop_
_entity.id
_entity.type
_entity.pdbx_description
1 polymer ?
#
loop_
_entity_poly.entity_id
_entity_poly.type
_entity_poly.pdbx_seq_one_letter_code
_entity_poly.pdbx_strand_id
1 'polypeptide(L)'
;MNIFSNILAAPAKPKPRPTVKKKRRRGIEIKSQREIEIMRQSCKIVATVLKEISQIVKPGMTTADLDAYAEKRIREMGATPSFKGYHGF
;
A
#
# COMPACT_ATOMS: atom_id res chain seq x y z
N MET A 1 -66.50 -6.35 -12.72
CA MET A 1 -65.83 -7.48 -12.05
C MET A 1 -64.69 -7.96 -12.93
N ASN A 2 -63.44 -7.56 -12.63
CA ASN A 2 -62.24 -7.97 -13.37
C ASN A 2 -61.51 -9.06 -12.59
N ILE A 3 -61.83 -10.32 -12.89
CA ILE A 3 -61.27 -11.50 -12.22
C ILE A 3 -59.87 -11.85 -12.78
N PHE A 4 -59.55 -11.35 -13.99
CA PHE A 4 -58.35 -11.74 -14.75
C PHE A 4 -57.15 -10.81 -14.58
N SER A 5 -57.28 -9.64 -13.95
CA SER A 5 -56.17 -8.68 -13.81
C SER A 5 -55.05 -9.16 -12.87
N ASN A 6 -55.34 -10.08 -11.95
CA ASN A 6 -54.35 -10.59 -11.00
C ASN A 6 -53.54 -11.79 -11.51
N ILE A 7 -53.89 -12.37 -12.67
CA ILE A 7 -53.20 -13.55 -13.23
C ILE A 7 -51.98 -13.13 -14.08
N LEU A 8 -51.97 -11.89 -14.59
CA LEU A 8 -50.90 -11.35 -15.44
C LEU A 8 -49.79 -10.61 -14.66
N ALA A 9 -49.70 -10.77 -13.34
CA ALA A 9 -48.63 -10.16 -12.56
C ALA A 9 -47.28 -10.82 -12.90
N ALA A 10 -46.39 -10.08 -13.57
CA ALA A 10 -45.03 -10.52 -13.88
C ALA A 10 -44.28 -10.94 -12.59
N PRO A 11 -43.44 -12.00 -12.63
CA PRO A 11 -42.70 -12.42 -11.44
C PRO A 11 -41.85 -11.27 -10.93
N ALA A 12 -42.04 -10.89 -9.68
CA ALA A 12 -41.28 -9.85 -9.02
C ALA A 12 -39.78 -10.14 -9.16
N LYS A 13 -39.00 -9.15 -9.63
CA LYS A 13 -37.55 -9.28 -9.77
C LYS A 13 -36.95 -9.76 -8.43
N PRO A 14 -36.08 -10.79 -8.45
CA PRO A 14 -35.52 -11.33 -7.22
C PRO A 14 -34.78 -10.22 -6.48
N LYS A 15 -35.12 -10.04 -5.18
CA LYS A 15 -34.46 -9.05 -4.32
C LYS A 15 -32.95 -9.32 -4.33
N PRO A 16 -32.10 -8.27 -4.40
CA PRO A 16 -30.66 -8.45 -4.36
C PRO A 16 -30.29 -9.19 -3.06
N ARG A 17 -29.59 -10.31 -3.21
CA ARG A 17 -29.12 -11.12 -2.09
C ARG A 17 -28.26 -10.22 -1.19
N PRO A 18 -28.43 -10.26 0.15
CA PRO A 18 -27.58 -9.48 1.04
C PRO A 18 -26.12 -9.84 0.77
N THR A 19 -25.31 -8.81 0.47
CA THR A 19 -23.89 -8.98 0.17
C THR A 19 -23.18 -9.39 1.45
N VAL A 20 -22.92 -10.70 1.59
CA VAL A 20 -22.06 -11.20 2.66
C VAL A 20 -20.67 -10.61 2.42
N LYS A 21 -20.26 -9.63 3.25
CA LYS A 21 -18.89 -9.13 3.27
C LYS A 21 -17.97 -10.32 3.56
N LYS A 22 -17.30 -10.84 2.52
CA LYS A 22 -16.31 -11.92 2.68
C LYS A 22 -15.27 -11.45 3.69
N LYS A 23 -15.28 -12.03 4.90
CA LYS A 23 -14.19 -11.85 5.89
C LYS A 23 -12.89 -12.24 5.19
N ARG A 24 -11.99 -11.27 5.00
CA ARG A 24 -10.64 -11.53 4.48
C ARG A 24 -9.96 -12.51 5.42
N ARG A 25 -9.64 -13.71 4.93
CA ARG A 25 -8.78 -14.65 5.66
C ARG A 25 -7.43 -13.97 5.90
N ARG A 26 -6.86 -14.07 7.10
CA ARG A 26 -5.45 -13.70 7.34
C ARG A 26 -4.61 -14.61 6.45
N GLY A 27 -4.08 -14.07 5.37
CA GLY A 27 -3.30 -14.79 4.36
C GLY A 27 -2.34 -13.81 3.70
N ILE A 28 -1.40 -14.35 2.92
CA ILE A 28 -0.43 -13.55 2.17
C ILE A 28 -1.20 -12.68 1.16
N GLU A 29 -0.97 -11.37 1.21
CA GLU A 29 -1.59 -10.44 0.27
C GLU A 29 -0.90 -10.53 -1.09
N ILE A 30 -1.64 -10.93 -2.12
CA ILE A 30 -1.18 -10.90 -3.51
C ILE A 30 -1.40 -9.48 -4.03
N LYS A 31 -0.30 -8.79 -4.34
CA LYS A 31 -0.32 -7.41 -4.82
C LYS A 31 -0.83 -7.34 -6.27
N SER A 32 -1.63 -6.33 -6.55
CA SER A 32 -2.01 -5.96 -7.91
C SER A 32 -0.82 -5.37 -8.66
N GLN A 33 -0.90 -5.37 -10.00
CA GLN A 33 0.14 -4.78 -10.84
C GLN A 33 0.48 -3.34 -10.44
N ARG A 34 -0.56 -2.52 -10.18
CA ARG A 34 -0.42 -1.14 -9.70
C ARG A 34 0.36 -1.04 -8.38
N GLU A 35 0.06 -1.91 -7.42
CA GLU A 35 0.79 -1.91 -6.14
C GLU A 35 2.25 -2.31 -6.34
N ILE A 36 2.53 -3.27 -7.23
CA ILE A 36 3.89 -3.66 -7.58
C ILE A 36 4.64 -2.50 -8.25
N GLU A 37 4.00 -1.72 -9.15
CA GLU A 37 4.60 -0.50 -9.69
C GLU A 37 5.02 0.48 -8.59
N ILE A 38 4.15 0.73 -7.62
CA ILE A 38 4.42 1.64 -6.50
C ILE A 38 5.59 1.10 -5.67
N MET A 39 5.58 -0.19 -5.35
CA MET A 39 6.68 -0.85 -4.61
C MET A 39 8.01 -0.72 -5.36
N ARG A 40 8.03 -0.91 -6.69
CA ARG A 40 9.27 -0.74 -7.49
C ARG A 40 9.84 0.67 -7.35
N GLN A 41 9.02 1.70 -7.36
CA GLN A 41 9.52 3.08 -7.21
C GLN A 41 10.08 3.31 -5.80
N SER A 42 9.40 2.85 -4.75
CA SER A 42 9.90 2.93 -3.38
C SER A 42 11.23 2.19 -3.21
N CYS A 43 11.33 0.95 -3.72
CA CYS A 43 12.56 0.16 -3.65
C CYS A 43 13.74 0.79 -4.40
N LYS A 44 13.49 1.50 -5.52
CA LYS A 44 14.55 2.23 -6.23
C LYS A 44 15.16 3.32 -5.36
N ILE A 45 14.33 4.08 -4.63
CA ILE A 45 14.80 5.12 -3.71
C ILE A 45 15.68 4.49 -2.63
N VAL A 46 15.21 3.42 -1.98
CA VAL A 46 15.95 2.70 -0.94
C VAL A 46 17.29 2.19 -1.47
N ALA A 47 17.31 1.54 -2.65
CA ALA A 47 18.51 1.00 -3.25
C ALA A 47 19.53 2.11 -3.58
N THR A 48 19.08 3.25 -4.10
CA THR A 48 19.94 4.41 -4.37
C THR A 48 20.58 4.93 -3.10
N VAL A 49 19.79 5.18 -2.05
CA VAL A 49 20.30 5.70 -0.77
C VAL A 49 21.30 4.74 -0.13
N LEU A 50 21.00 3.44 -0.12
CA LEU A 50 21.92 2.43 0.42
C LEU A 50 23.24 2.38 -0.36
N LYS A 51 23.17 2.49 -1.70
CA LYS A 51 24.36 2.54 -2.55
C LYS A 51 25.21 3.77 -2.24
N GLU A 52 24.59 4.94 -2.16
CA GLU A 52 25.30 6.19 -1.84
C GLU A 52 25.95 6.12 -0.44
N ILE A 53 25.22 5.60 0.57
CA ILE A 53 25.78 5.37 1.91
C ILE A 53 27.01 4.46 1.86
N SER A 54 26.94 3.35 1.11
CA SER A 54 28.07 2.42 0.99
C SER A 54 29.33 3.07 0.39
N GLN A 55 29.18 4.14 -0.38
CA GLN A 55 30.28 4.86 -1.01
C GLN A 55 30.91 5.93 -0.11
N ILE A 56 30.15 6.47 0.85
CA ILE A 56 30.62 7.55 1.73
C ILE A 56 31.14 7.07 3.08
N VAL A 57 30.75 5.86 3.51
CA VAL A 57 31.17 5.27 4.80
C VAL A 57 32.70 5.20 4.87
N LYS A 58 33.25 5.72 5.98
CA LYS A 58 34.69 5.68 6.27
C LYS A 58 34.94 5.67 7.79
N PRO A 59 36.14 5.24 8.24
CA PRO A 59 36.51 5.27 9.66
C PRO A 59 36.32 6.66 10.28
N GLY A 60 35.83 6.70 11.51
CA GLY A 60 35.58 7.93 12.26
C GLY A 60 34.19 8.54 12.05
N MET A 61 33.37 8.03 11.13
CA MET A 61 31.96 8.43 11.02
C MET A 61 31.11 7.78 12.11
N THR A 62 30.12 8.51 12.60
CA THR A 62 29.08 7.96 13.47
C THR A 62 27.94 7.37 12.64
N THR A 63 27.14 6.49 13.25
CA THR A 63 25.91 6.01 12.61
C THR A 63 24.88 7.12 12.43
N ALA A 64 24.90 8.15 13.29
CA ALA A 64 24.04 9.33 13.17
C ALA A 64 24.36 10.15 11.92
N ASP A 65 25.64 10.23 11.50
CA ASP A 65 26.02 10.89 10.26
C ASP A 65 25.39 10.21 9.02
N LEU A 66 25.37 8.87 9.04
CA LEU A 66 24.78 8.07 7.97
C LEU A 66 23.25 8.19 7.94
N ASP A 67 22.61 8.19 9.10
CA ASP A 67 21.17 8.39 9.25
C ASP A 67 20.75 9.79 8.77
N ALA A 68 21.49 10.84 9.15
CA ALA A 68 21.24 12.21 8.69
C ALA A 68 21.36 12.34 7.17
N TYR A 69 22.37 11.68 6.57
CA TYR A 69 22.50 11.60 5.11
C TYR A 69 21.30 10.89 4.47
N ALA A 70 20.93 9.72 4.99
CA ALA A 70 19.81 8.93 4.49
C ALA A 70 18.50 9.72 4.52
N GLU A 71 18.20 10.36 5.65
CA GLU A 71 17.01 11.18 5.81
C GLU A 71 16.97 12.32 4.79
N LYS A 72 18.05 13.10 4.70
CA LYS A 72 18.15 14.22 3.75
C LYS A 72 17.90 13.72 2.32
N ARG A 73 18.58 12.65 1.92
CA ARG A 73 18.50 12.11 0.57
C ARG A 73 17.11 11.58 0.23
N ILE A 74 16.48 10.85 1.15
CA ILE A 74 15.11 10.34 0.99
C ILE A 74 14.14 11.50 0.75
N ARG A 75 14.27 12.60 1.51
CA ARG A 75 13.43 13.80 1.36
C ARG A 75 13.66 14.51 0.03
N GLU A 76 14.92 14.65 -0.41
CA GLU A 76 15.25 15.22 -1.73
C GLU A 76 14.64 14.42 -2.89
N MET A 77 14.49 13.11 -2.73
CA MET A 77 13.84 12.23 -3.71
C MET A 77 12.30 12.25 -3.60
N GLY A 78 11.73 13.13 -2.78
CA GLY A 78 10.28 13.29 -2.60
C GLY A 78 9.62 12.17 -1.79
N ALA A 79 10.39 11.42 -0.99
CA ALA A 79 9.89 10.35 -0.16
C ALA A 79 9.93 10.70 1.34
N THR A 80 9.18 9.92 2.14
CA THR A 80 9.13 10.06 3.60
C THR A 80 10.01 8.98 4.24
N PRO A 81 10.94 9.33 5.16
CA PRO A 81 11.70 8.35 5.94
C PRO A 81 10.75 7.52 6.82
N SER A 82 10.59 6.24 6.51
CA SER A 82 9.54 5.40 7.11
C SER A 82 9.73 5.09 8.59
N PHE A 83 10.98 5.14 9.08
CA PHE A 83 11.30 4.79 10.47
C PHE A 83 11.17 5.97 11.43
N LYS A 84 11.21 7.22 10.95
CA LYS A 84 11.10 8.40 11.79
C LYS A 84 9.66 8.57 12.28
N GLY A 85 9.46 8.57 13.59
CA GLY A 85 8.16 8.57 14.26
C GLY A 85 7.48 7.21 14.32
N TYR A 86 8.12 6.13 13.86
CA TYR A 86 7.51 4.80 13.85
C TYR A 86 7.69 4.13 15.21
N HIS A 87 6.63 4.01 16.01
CA HIS A 87 6.67 3.37 17.34
C HIS A 87 7.79 3.87 18.28
N GLY A 88 8.13 5.16 18.21
CA GLY A 88 9.14 5.79 19.07
C GLY A 88 10.56 5.79 18.50
N PHE A 89 10.74 5.40 17.24
CA PHE A 89 11.99 5.56 16.46
C PHE A 89 12.05 6.90 15.72
#